data_AF-M5RPL4-F1
#
_entry.id   AF-M5RPL4-F1
#
_cell.length_a   1.000
_cell.length_b   1.000
_cell.length_c   1.000
_cell.angle_alpha   90.00
_cell.angle_beta   90.00
_cell.angle_gamma   90.00
#
_symmetry.space_group_name_H-M   'P 1'
#
loop_
_entity.id
_entity.type
_entity.pdbx_description
1 polymer ?
#
loop_
_entity_poly.entity_id
_entity_poly.type
_entity_poly.pdbx_seq_one_letter_code
_entity_poly.pdbx_strand_id
1 'polypeptide(L)'
;MADKTGVTPKPIAENDAKGGAVWFRFAGLGMELAGITLLFAGVGYWIDAWRNHDQMVVTALSTLVGFGLAMTRFIIKASSPKP
;
A
#
# COMPACT_ATOMS: atom_id res chain seq x y z
N MET A 1 -26.96 42.60 -18.20
CA MET A 1 -27.08 41.74 -17.00
C MET A 1 -25.82 40.89 -16.96
N ALA A 2 -24.89 41.20 -16.05
CA ALA A 2 -23.64 40.45 -15.92
C ALA A 2 -23.89 39.21 -15.07
N ASP A 3 -23.64 38.03 -15.64
CA ASP A 3 -23.62 36.76 -14.92
C ASP A 3 -22.54 36.82 -13.84
N LYS A 4 -22.97 36.82 -12.57
CA LYS A 4 -22.12 36.86 -11.38
C LYS A 4 -21.91 35.45 -10.80
N THR A 5 -21.73 34.44 -11.65
CA THR A 5 -21.26 33.14 -11.17
C THR A 5 -19.73 33.18 -11.17
N GLY A 6 -19.16 33.48 -10.01
CA GLY A 6 -17.71 33.58 -9.78
C GLY A 6 -16.98 32.24 -9.85
N VAL A 7 -17.19 31.45 -10.90
CA VAL A 7 -16.48 30.20 -11.16
C VAL A 7 -15.42 30.47 -12.21
N THR A 8 -14.25 30.95 -11.77
CA THR A 8 -13.05 30.89 -12.60
C THR A 8 -12.74 29.42 -12.91
N PRO A 9 -12.73 29.00 -14.18
CA PRO A 9 -12.43 27.61 -14.53
C PRO A 9 -11.01 27.28 -14.08
N LYS A 10 -10.88 26.30 -13.19
CA LYS A 10 -9.58 25.77 -12.78
C LYS A 10 -8.93 25.08 -13.98
N PRO A 11 -7.64 25.34 -14.26
CA PRO A 11 -6.95 24.70 -15.38
C PRO A 11 -6.94 23.19 -15.17
N ILE A 12 -7.31 22.45 -16.22
CA ILE A 12 -7.45 20.98 -16.24
C ILE A 12 -6.16 20.30 -15.73
N ALA A 13 -5.00 20.89 -16.02
CA ALA A 13 -3.69 20.46 -15.56
C ALA A 13 -3.53 20.38 -14.02
N GLU A 14 -4.25 21.20 -13.24
CA GLU A 14 -4.21 21.12 -11.76
C GLU A 14 -4.90 19.85 -11.23
N ASN A 15 -5.94 19.37 -11.92
CA ASN A 15 -6.67 18.16 -11.52
C ASN A 15 -5.90 16.90 -11.89
N ASP A 16 -5.26 16.87 -13.06
CA ASP A 16 -4.45 15.73 -13.50
C ASP A 16 -3.20 15.54 -12.62
N ALA A 17 -2.53 16.63 -12.26
CA ALA A 17 -1.36 16.59 -11.36
C ALA A 17 -1.72 16.06 -9.96
N LYS A 18 -2.91 16.44 -9.44
CA LYS A 18 -3.40 15.92 -8.15
C LYS A 18 -3.81 14.46 -8.24
N GLY A 19 -4.50 14.07 -9.31
CA GLY A 19 -4.87 12.67 -9.55
C GLY A 19 -3.66 11.76 -9.62
N GLY A 20 -2.62 12.15 -10.39
CA GLY A 20 -1.36 11.43 -10.48
C GLY A 20 -0.65 11.32 -9.12
N ALA A 21 -0.54 12.42 -8.38
CA ALA A 21 0.09 12.43 -7.06
C ALA A 21 -0.61 11.50 -6.04
N VAL A 22 -1.94 11.38 -6.11
CA VAL A 22 -2.71 10.45 -5.27
C VAL A 22 -2.43 9.00 -5.67
N TRP A 23 -2.41 8.70 -6.97
CA TRP A 23 -2.14 7.36 -7.48
C TRP A 23 -0.74 6.86 -7.12
N PHE A 24 0.28 7.71 -7.26
CA PHE A 24 1.66 7.39 -6.87
C PHE A 24 1.78 7.12 -5.36
N ARG A 25 1.02 7.81 -4.51
CA ARG A 25 1.00 7.54 -3.07
C ARG A 25 0.45 6.16 -2.76
N PHE A 26 -0.65 5.75 -3.39
CA PHE A 26 -1.21 4.41 -3.21
C PHE A 26 -0.28 3.32 -3.75
N ALA A 27 0.35 3.54 -4.89
CA ALA A 27 1.35 2.62 -5.44
C ALA A 27 2.55 2.44 -4.49
N GLY A 28 3.07 3.53 -3.92
CA GLY A 28 4.14 3.46 -2.92
C GLY A 28 3.73 2.71 -1.66
N LEU A 29 2.52 2.96 -1.15
CA LEU A 29 1.97 2.22 0.00
C LEU A 29 1.79 0.73 -0.30
N GLY A 30 1.34 0.39 -1.52
CA GLY A 30 1.23 -0.99 -1.98
C GLY A 30 2.60 -1.69 -2.07
N MET A 31 3.63 -0.98 -2.52
CA MET A 31 5.01 -1.49 -2.55
C MET A 31 5.58 -1.74 -1.15
N GLU A 32 5.32 -0.85 -0.18
CA GLU A 32 5.68 -1.11 1.22
C GLU A 32 4.99 -2.38 1.74
N LEU A 33 3.71 -2.55 1.41
CA LEU A 33 2.93 -3.71 1.84
C LEU A 33 3.46 -5.01 1.24
N ALA A 34 3.69 -5.02 -0.07
CA ALA A 34 4.23 -6.16 -0.78
C ALA A 34 5.64 -6.50 -0.26
N GLY A 35 6.48 -5.49 -0.04
CA GLY A 35 7.83 -5.66 0.48
C GLY A 35 7.87 -6.31 1.86
N ILE A 36 7.06 -5.83 2.81
CA ILE A 36 7.00 -6.42 4.17
C ILE A 36 6.48 -7.86 4.11
N THR A 37 5.43 -8.10 3.33
CA THR A 37 4.84 -9.44 3.18
C THR A 37 5.85 -10.42 2.59
N LEU A 38 6.55 -10.02 1.52
CA LEU A 38 7.55 -10.83 0.85
C LEU A 38 8.76 -11.10 1.75
N LEU A 39 9.16 -10.12 2.57
CA LEU A 39 10.23 -10.29 3.54
C LEU A 39 9.89 -11.35 4.59
N PHE A 40 8.69 -11.29 5.15
CA PHE A 40 8.22 -12.30 6.10
C PHE A 40 8.05 -13.68 5.46
N ALA A 41 7.53 -13.74 4.22
CA ALA A 41 7.43 -14.97 3.46
C ALA A 41 8.82 -15.58 3.22
N GLY A 42 9.80 -14.76 2.81
CA GLY A 42 11.18 -15.18 2.59
C GLY A 42 11.84 -15.72 3.87
N VAL A 43 11.61 -15.08 5.01
CA VAL A 43 12.10 -15.55 6.31
C VAL A 43 11.46 -16.90 6.69
N GLY A 44 10.15 -17.06 6.50
CA GLY A 44 9.49 -18.33 6.79
C GLY A 44 9.93 -19.46 5.86
N TYR A 45 10.11 -19.16 4.57
CA TYR A 45 10.66 -20.09 3.59
C TYR A 45 12.07 -20.53 3.96
N TRP A 46 12.91 -19.58 4.38
CA TRP A 46 14.25 -19.90 4.85
C TRP A 46 14.22 -20.85 6.05
N ILE A 47 13.31 -20.64 7.01
CA ILE A 47 13.19 -21.48 8.20
C ILE A 47 12.66 -22.88 7.84
N ASP A 48 11.64 -22.98 6.99
CA ASP A 48 11.10 -24.27 6.52
C ASP A 48 12.16 -25.06 5.75
N ALA A 49 12.92 -24.39 4.87
CA ALA A 49 14.02 -24.99 4.12
C ALA A 49 15.13 -25.50 5.06
N TRP A 50 15.45 -24.77 6.13
CA TRP A 50 16.47 -25.18 7.10
C TRP A 50 16.04 -26.39 7.94
N ARG A 51 14.73 -26.57 8.14
CA ARG A 51 14.16 -27.70 8.91
C ARG A 51 13.79 -28.91 8.07
N ASN A 52 13.97 -28.87 6.74
CA ASN A 52 13.55 -29.95 5.82
C ASN A 52 12.10 -30.41 6.05
N HIS A 53 11.22 -29.48 6.42
CA HIS A 53 9.81 -29.81 6.60
C HIS A 53 9.15 -30.02 5.23
N ASP A 54 8.47 -31.15 5.07
CA ASP A 54 7.67 -31.46 3.87
C ASP A 54 6.51 -30.46 3.67
N GLN A 55 6.07 -29.83 4.77
CA GLN A 55 5.00 -28.85 4.78
C GLN A 55 5.52 -27.43 5.09
N MET A 56 5.17 -26.47 4.24
CA MET A 56 5.55 -25.05 4.34
C MET A 56 4.74 -24.26 5.38
N VAL A 57 4.61 -24.82 6.60
CA VAL A 57 3.75 -24.25 7.65
C VAL A 57 4.33 -22.95 8.19
N VAL A 58 5.66 -22.86 8.38
CA VAL A 58 6.28 -21.64 8.93
C VAL A 58 6.21 -20.51 7.92
N THR A 59 6.39 -20.80 6.64
CA THR A 59 6.20 -19.87 5.53
C THR A 59 4.78 -19.32 5.51
N ALA A 60 3.77 -20.18 5.61
CA ALA A 60 2.37 -19.74 5.63
C ALA A 60 2.08 -18.83 6.83
N LEU A 61 2.54 -19.21 8.03
CA LEU A 61 2.34 -18.42 9.25
C LEU A 61 3.06 -17.09 9.19
N SER A 62 4.33 -17.08 8.78
CA SER A 62 5.11 -15.84 8.69
C SER A 62 4.52 -14.90 7.65
N THR A 63 4.11 -15.42 6.49
CA THR A 63 3.47 -14.64 5.42
C THR A 63 2.16 -14.03 5.91
N LEU A 64 1.32 -14.81 6.60
CA LEU A 64 0.05 -14.32 7.14
C LEU A 64 0.26 -13.18 8.14
N VAL A 65 1.24 -13.32 9.04
CA VAL A 65 1.59 -12.29 10.03
C VAL A 65 2.15 -11.04 9.33
N GLY A 66 3.09 -11.22 8.40
CA GLY A 66 3.69 -10.12 7.64
C GLY A 66 2.65 -9.35 6.84
N PHE A 67 1.75 -10.06 6.15
CA PHE A 67 0.63 -9.46 5.43
C PHE A 67 -0.32 -8.71 6.35
N GLY A 68 -0.74 -9.31 7.47
CA GLY A 68 -1.67 -8.67 8.42
C GLY A 68 -1.12 -7.37 9.01
N LEU A 69 0.16 -7.36 9.40
CA LEU A 69 0.82 -6.15 9.92
C LEU A 69 0.98 -5.07 8.84
N ALA A 70 1.40 -5.46 7.64
CA ALA A 70 1.56 -4.57 6.51
C ALA A 70 0.22 -3.95 6.07
N MET A 71 -0.84 -4.75 6.03
CA MET A 71 -2.18 -4.32 5.67
C MET A 71 -2.77 -3.37 6.72
N THR A 72 -2.56 -3.65 8.00
CA THR A 72 -2.97 -2.73 9.08
C THR A 72 -2.31 -1.35 8.90
N ARG A 73 -1.00 -1.32 8.62
CA ARG A 73 -0.29 -0.07 8.33
C ARG A 73 -0.77 0.62 7.07
N PHE A 74 -1.05 -0.13 6.02
CA PHE A 74 -1.60 0.39 4.77
C PHE A 74 -2.93 1.09 5.02
N ILE A 75 -3.87 0.43 5.72
CA ILE A 75 -5.19 0.98 6.04
C ILE A 75 -5.06 2.27 6.84
N ILE A 76 -4.20 2.30 7.88
CA ILE A 76 -3.99 3.51 8.68
C ILE A 76 -3.46 4.65 7.80
N LYS A 77 -2.44 4.41 6.98
CA LYS A 77 -1.86 5.45 6.10
C LYS A 77 -2.79 5.88 4.97
N ALA A 78 -3.61 4.98 4.46
CA ALA A 78 -4.59 5.25 3.40
C ALA A 78 -5.83 6.00 3.92
N SER A 79 -6.25 5.72 5.16
CA SER A 79 -7.43 6.33 5.78
C SER A 79 -7.15 7.61 6.55
N SER A 80 -5.89 7.84 6.96
CA SER A 80 -5.52 9.07 7.66
C SER A 80 -5.56 10.26 6.69
N PRO A 81 -6.51 11.21 6.84
CA PRO A 81 -6.46 12.47 6.13
C PRO A 81 -5.25 13.20 6.71
N LYS A 82 -4.26 13.51 5.87
CA LYS A 82 -3.18 14.40 6.31
C LYS A 82 -3.84 15.78 6.59
N PRO A 83 -3.65 16.38 7.79
CA PRO A 83 -4.10 17.76 8.03
C PRO A 83 -3.40 18.75 7.09
#